data_AF-A7T2H0-F1
#
_entry.id   AF-A7T2H0-F1
#
_cell.length_a   1.000
_cell.length_b   1.000
_cell.length_c   1.000
_cell.angle_alpha   90.00
_cell.angle_beta   90.00
_cell.angle_gamma   90.00
#
_symmetry.space_group_name_H-M   'P 1'
#
loop_
_entity.id
_entity.type
_entity.pdbx_description
1 polymer ?
#
loop_
_entity_poly.entity_id
_entity_poly.type
_entity_poly.pdbx_seq_one_letter_code
_entity_poly.pdbx_strand_id
1 'polypeptide(L)'
;MCNLLFKFRAQPIYTMCLSLVHGHLHKVSISVTQRVLLLFVLRAQPIEHNVYTLDHFIELVEKIERHKKTSLQGLMGIAQMIRNMAGYVDDLWEILLGTSTPLPVGVLTTEERNALVKMTKHQFNGLVEEGVVRIGNDTIAMGPVILGIIAGISRKSRVYLDTWSSDAEDPVDNLFTSTIAGDLARTGLRKANDANRALFGPGGTWNSLPCSSTYTVTTSQISDASDALLLGDVDGFLLGYGVSKWAKKGVRLGQLLRMYYSNGVCYDETFQA
;
A
#
# COMPACT_ATOMS: atom_id res chain seq x y z
N MET A 1 -21.28 23.30 -14.28
CA MET A 1 -20.61 23.13 -12.97
C MET A 1 -20.95 21.74 -12.46
N CYS A 2 -19.97 20.85 -12.34
CA CYS A 2 -20.18 19.47 -11.90
C CYS A 2 -19.63 19.34 -10.47
N ASN A 3 -20.52 19.12 -9.49
CA ASN A 3 -20.11 18.94 -8.10
C ASN A 3 -19.66 17.49 -7.89
N LEU A 4 -18.34 17.24 -7.80
CA LEU A 4 -17.84 15.99 -7.25
C LEU A 4 -18.07 16.00 -5.73
N LEU A 5 -18.93 15.11 -5.26
CA LEU A 5 -19.32 15.01 -3.87
C LEU A 5 -18.70 13.75 -3.26
N PHE A 6 -17.44 13.86 -2.86
CA PHE A 6 -16.72 12.78 -2.16
C PHE A 6 -17.38 12.53 -0.80
N LYS A 7 -17.98 11.34 -0.66
CA LYS A 7 -18.73 10.95 0.54
C LYS A 7 -17.80 10.30 1.56
N PHE A 8 -17.12 11.12 2.35
CA PHE A 8 -16.39 10.67 3.54
C PHE A 8 -17.33 9.84 4.45
N ARG A 9 -16.85 8.68 4.91
CA ARG A 9 -17.67 7.68 5.59
C ARG A 9 -17.41 7.67 7.09
N ALA A 10 -18.28 8.32 7.85
CA ALA A 10 -18.34 8.13 9.30
C ALA A 10 -18.98 6.76 9.63
N GLN A 11 -18.45 6.07 10.65
CA GLN A 11 -18.99 4.81 11.16
C GLN A 11 -20.22 5.02 12.07
N PRO A 12 -20.98 3.95 12.35
CA PRO A 12 -21.63 3.78 13.65
C PRO A 12 -21.12 2.56 14.44
N ILE A 13 -21.23 2.67 15.75
CA ILE A 13 -20.59 1.86 16.80
C ILE A 13 -21.29 0.50 17.03
N TYR A 14 -20.52 -0.46 17.55
CA TYR A 14 -20.94 -1.79 18.00
C TYR A 14 -22.26 -1.85 18.80
N THR A 15 -22.97 -2.97 18.68
CA THR A 15 -23.88 -3.47 19.72
C THR A 15 -23.60 -4.96 19.93
N MET A 16 -22.85 -5.30 20.98
CA MET A 16 -22.61 -6.68 21.40
C MET A 16 -23.55 -7.01 22.57
N CYS A 17 -24.54 -7.88 22.32
CA CYS A 17 -25.46 -8.34 23.36
C CYS A 17 -24.87 -9.58 24.06
N LEU A 18 -24.45 -9.43 25.32
CA LEU A 18 -23.96 -10.53 26.15
C LEU A 18 -24.87 -10.71 27.37
N SER A 19 -25.72 -11.73 27.35
CA SER A 19 -26.57 -12.10 28.49
C SER A 19 -25.78 -12.93 29.50
N LEU A 20 -25.57 -12.39 30.70
CA LEU A 20 -25.04 -13.15 31.84
C LEU A 20 -26.11 -14.11 32.38
N VAL A 21 -25.76 -15.39 32.56
CA VAL A 21 -26.50 -16.32 33.41
C VAL A 21 -25.54 -17.06 34.34
N HIS A 22 -25.59 -16.70 35.61
CA HIS A 22 -25.26 -17.44 36.85
C HIS A 22 -24.09 -18.44 36.86
N GLY A 23 -23.16 -18.23 37.81
CA GLY A 23 -21.94 -19.01 37.91
C GLY A 23 -22.02 -20.26 38.81
N HIS A 24 -21.01 -21.12 38.66
CA HIS A 24 -20.44 -21.94 39.74
C HIS A 24 -18.98 -22.27 39.40
N LEU A 25 -18.05 -22.00 40.32
CA LEU A 25 -16.63 -22.29 40.14
C LEU A 25 -16.30 -23.72 40.59
N HIS A 26 -16.14 -24.65 39.65
CA HIS A 26 -15.52 -25.94 39.91
C HIS A 26 -14.02 -25.89 39.61
N LYS A 27 -13.18 -26.28 40.58
CA LYS A 27 -11.76 -26.57 40.35
C LYS A 27 -11.63 -27.83 39.50
N VAL A 28 -11.39 -27.67 38.19
CA VAL A 28 -11.02 -28.76 37.30
C VAL A 28 -9.52 -29.03 37.45
N SER A 29 -9.15 -30.16 38.05
CA SER A 29 -7.76 -30.61 38.08
C SER A 29 -7.42 -31.27 36.74
N ILE A 30 -6.60 -30.60 35.93
CA ILE A 30 -6.28 -31.01 34.56
C ILE A 30 -5.12 -32.02 34.60
N SER A 31 -5.40 -33.26 34.17
CA SER A 31 -4.39 -34.32 34.05
C SER A 31 -3.32 -33.98 33.00
N VAL A 32 -2.12 -34.53 33.15
CA VAL A 32 -0.99 -34.37 32.21
C VAL A 32 -1.39 -34.75 30.77
N THR A 33 -2.30 -35.70 30.58
CA THR A 33 -2.85 -36.07 29.26
C THR A 33 -3.63 -34.95 28.57
N GLN A 34 -4.27 -34.04 29.31
CA GLN A 34 -4.95 -32.87 28.71
C GLN A 34 -3.98 -31.77 28.25
N ARG A 35 -2.75 -31.69 28.79
CA ARG A 35 -1.72 -30.77 28.25
C ARG A 35 -1.31 -31.16 26.84
N VAL A 36 -1.22 -32.47 26.56
CA VAL A 36 -0.95 -32.97 25.21
C VAL A 36 -2.08 -32.61 24.26
N LEU A 37 -3.34 -32.74 24.68
CA LEU A 37 -4.48 -32.34 23.85
C LEU A 37 -4.50 -30.82 23.57
N LEU A 38 -4.11 -29.99 24.54
CA LEU A 38 -3.98 -28.53 24.37
C LEU A 38 -2.88 -28.14 23.38
N LEU A 39 -1.78 -28.92 23.30
CA LEU A 39 -0.75 -28.75 22.27
C LEU A 39 -1.25 -29.09 20.86
N PHE A 40 -2.23 -29.99 20.71
CA PHE A 40 -2.90 -30.28 19.43
C PHE A 40 -4.06 -29.32 19.08
N VAL A 41 -4.48 -28.46 20.02
CA VAL A 41 -5.48 -27.39 19.78
C VAL A 41 -4.83 -26.07 19.33
N LEU A 42 -3.49 -26.03 19.22
CA LEU A 42 -2.87 -25.26 18.15
C LEU A 42 -3.23 -25.88 16.80
N ARG A 43 -4.47 -25.61 16.36
CA ARG A 43 -4.83 -25.68 14.96
C ARG A 43 -3.92 -24.69 14.24
N ALA A 44 -2.82 -25.21 13.70
CA ALA A 44 -2.28 -24.71 12.46
C ALA A 44 -3.36 -24.93 11.39
N GLN A 45 -4.40 -24.07 11.41
CA GLN A 45 -5.07 -23.75 10.16
C GLN A 45 -3.94 -23.26 9.25
N PRO A 46 -3.78 -23.82 8.04
CA PRO A 46 -2.86 -23.24 7.09
C PRO A 46 -3.25 -21.78 6.96
N ILE A 47 -2.29 -20.87 7.17
CA ILE A 47 -2.51 -19.46 6.92
C ILE A 47 -3.02 -19.39 5.48
N GLU A 48 -4.22 -18.84 5.27
CA GLU A 48 -4.65 -18.53 3.92
C GLU A 48 -3.68 -17.49 3.40
N HIS A 49 -2.70 -17.95 2.62
CA HIS A 49 -1.81 -17.11 1.84
C HIS A 49 -2.64 -16.48 0.72
N ASN A 50 -3.50 -15.54 1.09
CA ASN A 50 -4.18 -14.64 0.20
C ASN A 50 -3.08 -13.73 -0.37
N VAL A 51 -2.57 -14.14 -1.52
CA VAL A 51 -1.18 -13.94 -1.95
C VAL A 51 -0.79 -12.46 -2.03
N TYR A 52 -1.76 -11.57 -2.25
CA TYR A 52 -1.57 -10.12 -2.33
C TYR A 52 -2.56 -9.34 -1.44
N THR A 53 -2.72 -9.71 -0.17
CA THR A 53 -3.37 -8.82 0.82
C THR A 53 -2.43 -7.72 1.27
N LEU A 54 -3.03 -6.63 1.75
CA LEU A 54 -2.30 -5.59 2.48
C LEU A 54 -1.55 -6.15 3.71
N ASP A 55 -2.14 -7.09 4.45
CA ASP A 55 -1.45 -7.75 5.57
C ASP A 55 -0.19 -8.48 5.12
N HIS A 56 -0.25 -9.25 4.03
CA HIS A 56 0.92 -9.95 3.52
C HIS A 56 1.99 -8.98 2.99
N PHE A 57 1.58 -7.88 2.34
CA PHE A 57 2.49 -6.80 1.97
C PHE A 57 3.23 -6.25 3.20
N ILE A 58 2.48 -5.89 4.25
CA ILE A 58 3.03 -5.36 5.50
C ILE A 58 3.95 -6.38 6.20
N GLU A 59 3.60 -7.67 6.22
CA GLU A 59 4.46 -8.73 6.77
C GLU A 59 5.83 -8.79 6.08
N LEU A 60 5.87 -8.67 4.75
CA LEU A 60 7.13 -8.62 3.99
C LEU A 60 7.92 -7.34 4.27
N VAL A 61 7.25 -6.18 4.39
CA VAL A 61 7.89 -4.92 4.81
C VAL A 61 8.51 -5.07 6.21
N GLU A 62 7.76 -5.56 7.19
CA GLU A 62 8.28 -5.79 8.54
C GLU A 62 9.39 -6.87 8.56
N LYS A 63 9.37 -7.85 7.65
CA LYS A 63 10.46 -8.82 7.51
C LYS A 63 11.75 -8.14 7.05
N ILE A 64 11.68 -7.20 6.10
CA ILE A 64 12.82 -6.37 5.71
C ILE A 64 13.31 -5.54 6.90
N GLU A 65 12.41 -4.88 7.64
CA GLU A 65 12.75 -4.07 8.81
C GLU A 65 13.43 -4.87 9.94
N ARG A 66 13.02 -6.12 10.17
CA ARG A 66 13.59 -6.98 11.23
C ARG A 66 14.92 -7.61 10.85
N HIS A 67 15.29 -7.64 9.58
CA HIS A 67 16.47 -8.38 9.12
C HIS A 67 17.78 -7.62 9.39
N LYS A 68 18.81 -8.33 9.86
CA LYS A 68 20.09 -7.74 10.36
C LYS A 68 20.87 -6.85 9.38
N LYS A 69 20.66 -6.99 8.06
CA LYS A 69 21.29 -6.13 7.03
C LYS A 69 20.56 -4.79 6.84
N THR A 70 19.35 -4.68 7.36
CA THR A 70 18.37 -3.63 7.04
C THR A 70 17.72 -3.04 8.30
N SER A 71 17.94 -3.61 9.48
CA SER A 71 17.35 -3.17 10.77
C SER A 71 17.83 -1.81 11.28
N LEU A 72 18.88 -1.24 10.69
CA LEU A 72 19.33 0.14 10.94
C LEU A 72 18.79 1.14 9.90
N GLN A 73 18.06 0.67 8.89
CA GLN A 73 17.40 1.53 7.92
C GLN A 73 16.11 2.08 8.55
N GLY A 74 16.02 3.41 8.67
CA GLY A 74 14.77 4.08 9.03
C GLY A 74 13.71 3.95 7.94
N LEU A 75 12.51 4.47 8.22
CA LEU A 75 11.34 4.44 7.33
C LEU A 75 11.69 4.78 5.86
N MET A 76 12.47 5.84 5.63
CA MET A 76 12.96 6.24 4.31
C MET A 76 13.78 5.15 3.60
N GLY A 77 14.74 4.52 4.27
CA GLY A 77 15.62 3.52 3.66
C GLY A 77 14.85 2.26 3.23
N ILE A 78 13.89 1.83 4.07
CA ILE A 78 13.00 0.70 3.75
C ILE A 78 12.08 1.06 2.57
N ALA A 79 11.49 2.26 2.56
CA ALA A 79 10.65 2.72 1.47
C ALA A 79 11.42 2.82 0.14
N GLN A 80 12.65 3.36 0.14
CA GLN A 80 13.52 3.42 -1.03
C GLN A 80 13.91 2.03 -1.55
N MET A 81 14.01 1.01 -0.68
CA MET A 81 14.22 -0.38 -1.09
C MET A 81 13.00 -0.99 -1.78
N ILE A 82 11.80 -0.67 -1.31
CA ILE A 82 10.55 -1.10 -1.94
C ILE A 82 10.37 -0.39 -3.29
N ARG A 83 10.57 0.93 -3.34
CA ARG A 83 10.57 1.73 -4.58
C ARG A 83 11.54 1.17 -5.64
N ASN A 84 12.75 0.80 -5.23
CA ASN A 84 13.75 0.21 -6.12
C ASN A 84 13.26 -1.12 -6.72
N MET A 85 12.69 -2.01 -5.91
CA MET A 85 12.12 -3.29 -6.37
C MET A 85 10.87 -3.10 -7.25
N ALA A 86 10.07 -2.08 -7.00
CA ALA A 86 8.92 -1.71 -7.80
C ALA A 86 9.28 -1.11 -9.17
N GLY A 87 10.56 -0.77 -9.40
CA GLY A 87 11.07 -0.29 -10.68
C GLY A 87 10.97 1.22 -10.91
N TYR A 88 10.57 2.01 -9.91
CA TYR A 88 10.52 3.48 -9.98
C TYR A 88 11.93 4.10 -9.82
N VAL A 89 12.82 3.80 -10.77
CA VAL A 89 14.27 4.05 -10.69
C VAL A 89 14.83 4.82 -11.89
N ASP A 90 13.96 5.31 -12.78
CA ASP A 90 14.34 6.19 -13.87
C ASP A 90 14.62 7.64 -13.41
N ASP A 91 15.11 8.46 -14.33
CA ASP A 91 15.55 9.83 -14.09
C ASP A 91 14.45 10.71 -13.47
N LEU A 92 13.18 10.53 -13.84
CA LEU A 92 12.06 11.28 -13.26
C LEU A 92 11.94 11.01 -11.76
N TRP A 93 11.96 9.72 -11.37
CA TRP A 93 11.87 9.35 -9.96
C TRP A 93 13.11 9.75 -9.17
N GLU A 94 14.31 9.67 -9.77
CA GLU A 94 15.55 10.13 -9.14
C GLU A 94 15.55 11.66 -8.91
N ILE A 95 15.03 12.46 -9.84
CA ILE A 95 14.88 13.92 -9.67
C ILE A 95 13.87 14.25 -8.56
N LEU A 96 12.68 13.62 -8.61
CA LEU A 96 11.60 13.89 -7.65
C LEU A 96 11.94 13.42 -6.22
N LEU A 97 12.50 12.22 -6.08
CA LEU A 97 12.60 11.47 -4.81
C LEU A 97 14.04 11.17 -4.36
N GLY A 98 15.04 11.55 -5.13
CA GLY A 98 16.45 11.23 -4.88
C GLY A 98 16.75 9.74 -5.08
N THR A 99 17.94 9.30 -4.66
CA THR A 99 18.45 7.99 -5.05
C THR A 99 17.82 6.80 -4.34
N SER A 100 17.27 5.89 -5.14
CA SER A 100 16.74 4.60 -4.66
C SER A 100 17.86 3.67 -4.16
N THR A 101 17.55 2.82 -3.18
CA THR A 101 18.54 1.89 -2.58
C THR A 101 18.15 0.45 -2.89
N PRO A 102 19.00 -0.41 -3.46
CA PRO A 102 18.62 -1.79 -3.72
C PRO A 102 18.53 -2.64 -2.44
N LEU A 103 17.53 -3.51 -2.35
CA LEU A 103 17.38 -4.44 -1.22
C LEU A 103 18.52 -5.49 -1.20
N PRO A 104 19.33 -5.58 -0.13
CA PRO A 104 20.46 -6.52 -0.06
C PRO A 104 20.07 -7.98 -0.30
N VAL A 105 20.98 -8.74 -0.94
CA VAL A 105 20.79 -10.17 -1.21
C VAL A 105 20.61 -10.95 0.10
N GLY A 106 19.63 -11.86 0.12
CA GLY A 106 19.33 -12.73 1.26
C GLY A 106 18.49 -12.09 2.38
N VAL A 107 17.89 -10.92 2.17
CA VAL A 107 16.88 -10.34 3.11
C VAL A 107 15.52 -11.04 2.94
N LEU A 108 15.12 -11.27 1.70
CA LEU A 108 13.93 -12.03 1.29
C LEU A 108 14.34 -13.23 0.44
N THR A 109 13.50 -14.27 0.39
CA THR A 109 13.64 -15.34 -0.62
C THR A 109 13.28 -14.83 -2.01
N THR A 110 13.50 -15.65 -3.05
CA THR A 110 13.11 -15.33 -4.42
C THR A 110 11.59 -15.16 -4.54
N GLU A 111 10.82 -16.01 -3.87
CA GLU A 111 9.36 -16.06 -3.88
C GLU A 111 8.79 -14.83 -3.18
N GLU A 112 9.30 -14.50 -2.00
CA GLU A 112 8.91 -13.30 -1.25
C GLU A 112 9.26 -12.01 -1.99
N ARG A 113 10.43 -11.94 -2.63
CA ARG A 113 10.80 -10.82 -3.49
C ARG A 113 9.84 -10.70 -4.67
N ASN A 114 9.52 -11.79 -5.34
CA ASN A 114 8.59 -11.80 -6.47
C ASN A 114 7.17 -11.39 -6.06
N ALA A 115 6.69 -11.84 -4.90
CA ALA A 115 5.42 -11.42 -4.34
C ALA A 115 5.42 -9.90 -4.05
N LEU A 116 6.46 -9.39 -3.39
CA LEU A 116 6.58 -7.96 -3.08
C LEU A 116 6.66 -7.08 -4.33
N VAL A 117 7.38 -7.52 -5.37
CA VAL A 117 7.41 -6.86 -6.69
C VAL A 117 6.01 -6.85 -7.31
N LYS A 118 5.29 -7.97 -7.33
CA LYS A 118 3.91 -8.04 -7.86
C LYS A 118 2.90 -7.22 -7.07
N MET A 119 3.15 -6.95 -5.79
CA MET A 119 2.32 -6.06 -4.96
C MET A 119 2.65 -4.58 -5.12
N THR A 120 3.73 -4.19 -5.81
CA THR A 120 4.21 -2.79 -5.84
C THR A 120 4.52 -2.21 -7.21
N LYS A 121 4.98 -3.03 -8.16
CA LYS A 121 5.20 -2.60 -9.55
C LYS A 121 3.85 -2.52 -10.26
N HIS A 122 3.31 -1.31 -10.40
CA HIS A 122 2.08 -1.12 -11.16
C HIS A 122 2.30 -1.38 -12.66
N GLN A 123 1.49 -2.28 -13.22
CA GLN A 123 1.45 -2.55 -14.67
C GLN A 123 0.19 -3.34 -15.03
N PHE A 124 -0.22 -3.27 -16.31
CA PHE A 124 -1.27 -4.11 -16.86
C PHE A 124 -0.70 -5.24 -17.73
N ASN A 125 -1.18 -6.46 -17.52
CA ASN A 125 -0.91 -7.62 -18.35
C ASN A 125 -2.24 -8.14 -18.92
N GLY A 126 -2.63 -7.59 -20.09
CA GLY A 126 -3.97 -7.79 -20.63
C GLY A 126 -5.03 -7.14 -19.72
N LEU A 127 -5.93 -7.95 -19.16
CA LEU A 127 -6.92 -7.51 -18.18
C LEU A 127 -6.47 -7.69 -16.72
N VAL A 128 -5.25 -8.19 -16.46
CA VAL A 128 -4.72 -8.31 -15.10
C VAL A 128 -4.01 -7.02 -14.72
N GLU A 129 -4.35 -6.48 -13.55
CA GLU A 129 -3.63 -5.37 -12.92
C GLU A 129 -2.65 -5.94 -11.87
N GLU A 130 -1.38 -5.60 -11.99
CA GLU A 130 -0.34 -5.90 -11.01
C GLU A 130 0.08 -4.60 -10.28
N GLY A 131 0.79 -4.72 -9.16
CA GLY A 131 1.15 -3.58 -8.30
C GLY A 131 0.07 -3.17 -7.31
N VAL A 132 -0.97 -3.99 -7.16
CA VAL A 132 -2.13 -3.76 -6.30
C VAL A 132 -2.24 -4.81 -5.20
N VAL A 133 -2.83 -4.42 -4.07
CA VAL A 133 -3.16 -5.31 -2.96
C VAL A 133 -4.62 -5.19 -2.55
N ARG A 134 -5.15 -6.26 -1.98
CA ARG A 134 -6.52 -6.31 -1.45
C ARG A 134 -6.57 -5.76 -0.02
N ILE A 135 -7.53 -4.86 0.23
CA ILE A 135 -7.89 -4.35 1.55
C ILE A 135 -9.40 -4.53 1.75
N GLY A 136 -9.80 -5.55 2.52
CA GLY A 136 -11.22 -5.89 2.71
C GLY A 136 -11.94 -6.22 1.39
N ASN A 137 -12.79 -5.30 0.94
CA ASN A 137 -13.49 -5.37 -0.35
C ASN A 137 -12.87 -4.49 -1.44
N ASP A 138 -11.97 -3.57 -1.06
CA ASP A 138 -11.36 -2.58 -1.93
C ASP A 138 -9.96 -3.02 -2.38
N THR A 139 -9.38 -2.27 -3.31
CA THR A 139 -8.10 -2.59 -3.97
C THR A 139 -7.30 -1.32 -4.17
N ILE A 140 -6.03 -1.34 -3.78
CA ILE A 140 -5.15 -0.17 -3.76
C ILE A 140 -3.81 -0.49 -4.42
N ALA A 141 -3.26 0.46 -5.18
CA ALA A 141 -1.91 0.36 -5.74
C ALA A 141 -0.86 0.78 -4.70
N MET A 142 0.03 -0.13 -4.29
CA MET A 142 1.02 0.20 -3.25
C MET A 142 2.22 1.00 -3.77
N GLY A 143 2.44 1.05 -5.08
CA GLY A 143 3.46 1.89 -5.71
C GLY A 143 3.31 3.36 -5.30
N PRO A 144 2.20 4.05 -5.68
CA PRO A 144 1.91 5.42 -5.26
C PRO A 144 1.95 5.65 -3.75
N VAL A 145 1.46 4.70 -2.94
CA VAL A 145 1.52 4.80 -1.46
C VAL A 145 2.97 4.94 -0.97
N ILE A 146 3.88 4.09 -1.47
CA ILE A 146 5.30 4.13 -1.11
C ILE A 146 5.99 5.38 -1.67
N LEU A 147 5.64 5.81 -2.88
CA LEU A 147 6.18 7.02 -3.51
C LEU A 147 5.79 8.29 -2.76
N GLY A 148 4.52 8.43 -2.37
CA GLY A 148 4.01 9.54 -1.57
C GLY A 148 4.66 9.62 -0.18
N ILE A 149 4.86 8.46 0.47
CA ILE A 149 5.64 8.37 1.72
C ILE A 149 7.06 8.91 1.54
N ILE A 150 7.78 8.51 0.48
CA ILE A 150 9.14 8.99 0.21
C ILE A 150 9.15 10.51 -0.05
N ALA A 151 8.24 10.98 -0.91
CA ALA A 151 8.09 12.40 -1.23
C ALA A 151 7.78 13.25 0.02
N GLY A 152 6.98 12.72 0.93
CA GLY A 152 6.60 13.36 2.19
C GLY A 152 7.71 13.50 3.22
N ILE A 153 8.65 12.54 3.27
CA ILE A 153 9.82 12.61 4.15
C ILE A 153 10.81 13.64 3.59
N SER A 154 11.07 13.58 2.28
CA SER A 154 11.98 14.48 1.55
C SER A 154 11.20 15.52 0.76
N ARG A 155 10.41 16.31 1.49
CA ARG A 155 9.42 17.24 0.95
C ARG A 155 10.05 18.39 0.16
N LYS A 156 9.79 18.46 -1.15
CA LYS A 156 10.23 19.54 -2.05
C LYS A 156 9.01 20.16 -2.74
N SER A 157 8.64 21.38 -2.36
CA SER A 157 7.51 22.11 -2.99
C SER A 157 7.85 22.75 -4.34
N ARG A 158 9.14 22.73 -4.73
CA ARG A 158 9.64 23.20 -6.04
C ARG A 158 10.75 22.25 -6.48
N VAL A 159 10.51 21.52 -7.56
CA VAL A 159 11.46 20.66 -8.27
C VAL A 159 11.38 20.99 -9.75
N TYR A 160 12.51 21.33 -10.35
CA TYR A 160 12.61 21.55 -11.79
C TYR A 160 12.81 20.20 -12.49
N LEU A 161 12.10 20.00 -13.60
CA LEU A 161 12.19 18.80 -14.44
C LEU A 161 12.82 19.11 -15.81
N ASP A 162 13.48 20.26 -15.95
CA ASP A 162 14.21 20.76 -17.12
C ASP A 162 15.25 19.76 -17.66
N THR A 163 15.90 19.02 -16.76
CA THR A 163 16.85 17.94 -17.05
C THR A 163 16.19 16.64 -17.52
N TRP A 164 14.89 16.46 -17.30
CA TRP A 164 14.09 15.32 -17.77
C TRP A 164 13.31 15.65 -19.05
N SER A 165 12.84 16.89 -19.18
CA SER A 165 12.20 17.44 -20.37
C SER A 165 12.50 18.92 -20.48
N SER A 166 13.04 19.36 -21.63
CA SER A 166 13.36 20.77 -21.90
C SER A 166 12.16 21.72 -21.76
N ASP A 167 10.95 21.17 -21.96
CA ASP A 167 9.71 21.92 -22.02
C ASP A 167 9.05 22.05 -20.62
N ALA A 168 9.67 21.49 -19.58
CA ALA A 168 9.22 21.58 -18.20
C ALA A 168 9.71 22.87 -17.51
N GLU A 169 9.25 24.01 -18.03
CA GLU A 169 9.64 25.35 -17.57
C GLU A 169 9.22 25.65 -16.11
N ASP A 170 8.04 25.18 -15.71
CA ASP A 170 7.49 25.39 -14.37
C ASP A 170 7.92 24.31 -13.36
N PRO A 171 8.37 24.68 -12.15
CA PRO A 171 8.74 23.72 -11.13
C PRO A 171 7.50 23.08 -10.50
N VAL A 172 7.58 21.77 -10.29
CA VAL A 172 6.50 20.96 -9.70
C VAL A 172 6.70 20.70 -8.20
N ASP A 173 5.64 20.27 -7.53
CA ASP A 173 5.70 19.81 -6.14
C ASP A 173 5.86 18.28 -6.11
N ASN A 174 6.92 17.78 -5.47
CA ASN A 174 7.26 16.36 -5.56
C ASN A 174 6.23 15.41 -4.93
N LEU A 175 5.44 15.86 -3.94
CA LEU A 175 4.40 15.01 -3.34
C LEU A 175 3.21 14.88 -4.28
N PHE A 176 2.78 15.98 -4.90
CA PHE A 176 1.70 15.95 -5.88
C PHE A 176 2.12 15.16 -7.13
N THR A 177 3.31 15.40 -7.68
CA THR A 177 3.78 14.75 -8.91
C THR A 177 4.06 13.25 -8.74
N SER A 178 4.57 12.83 -7.58
CA SER A 178 4.79 11.40 -7.28
C SER A 178 3.55 10.64 -6.81
N THR A 179 2.39 11.31 -6.78
CA THR A 179 1.08 10.71 -6.53
C THR A 179 0.06 11.31 -7.52
N ILE A 180 -1.06 11.81 -7.00
CA ILE A 180 -2.28 12.20 -7.73
C ILE A 180 -2.06 13.08 -8.96
N ALA A 181 -1.14 14.04 -8.96
CA ALA A 181 -0.98 14.93 -10.12
C ALA A 181 -0.26 14.24 -11.29
N GLY A 182 0.61 13.26 -11.02
CA GLY A 182 1.35 12.54 -12.07
C GLY A 182 0.43 11.70 -12.95
N ASP A 183 -0.42 10.89 -12.34
CA ASP A 183 -1.30 9.98 -13.06
C ASP A 183 -2.54 10.71 -13.63
N LEU A 184 -3.04 11.76 -12.95
CA LEU A 184 -4.05 12.67 -13.52
C LEU A 184 -3.52 13.41 -14.77
N ALA A 185 -2.28 13.90 -14.74
CA ALA A 185 -1.68 14.55 -15.92
C ALA A 185 -1.48 13.54 -17.06
N ARG A 186 -1.00 12.32 -16.75
CA ARG A 186 -0.82 11.26 -17.75
C ARG A 186 -2.15 10.90 -18.41
N THR A 187 -3.19 10.59 -17.64
CA THR A 187 -4.49 10.19 -18.20
C THR A 187 -5.18 11.33 -18.96
N GLY A 188 -5.08 12.58 -18.47
CA GLY A 188 -5.59 13.77 -19.15
C GLY A 188 -4.93 14.00 -20.51
N LEU A 189 -3.60 13.93 -20.58
CA LEU A 189 -2.84 14.04 -21.83
C LEU A 189 -3.18 12.90 -22.82
N ARG A 190 -3.29 11.67 -22.32
CA ARG A 190 -3.66 10.48 -23.13
C ARG A 190 -5.06 10.63 -23.72
N LYS A 191 -6.02 11.17 -22.94
CA LYS A 191 -7.40 11.45 -23.38
C LYS A 191 -7.48 12.62 -24.37
N ALA A 192 -6.63 13.63 -24.22
CA ALA A 192 -6.55 14.74 -25.17
C ALA A 192 -6.00 14.28 -26.53
N ASN A 193 -5.02 13.36 -26.52
CA ASN A 193 -4.41 12.81 -27.73
C ASN A 193 -5.27 11.71 -28.41
N ASP A 194 -6.08 10.96 -27.65
CA ASP A 194 -7.07 10.01 -28.18
C ASP A 194 -8.40 10.10 -27.41
N ALA A 195 -9.39 10.71 -28.06
CA ALA A 195 -10.72 10.91 -27.53
C ALA A 195 -11.48 9.59 -27.23
N ASN A 196 -11.03 8.43 -27.72
CA ASN A 196 -11.67 7.14 -27.45
C ASN A 196 -11.22 6.49 -26.14
N ARG A 197 -10.13 6.98 -25.52
CA ARG A 197 -9.65 6.42 -24.25
C ARG A 197 -10.57 6.76 -23.08
N ALA A 198 -10.57 5.91 -22.05
CA ALA A 198 -11.17 6.27 -20.77
C ALA A 198 -10.32 7.37 -20.09
N LEU A 199 -10.96 8.27 -19.34
CA LEU A 199 -10.25 9.29 -18.54
C LEU A 199 -9.84 8.73 -17.17
N PHE A 200 -10.68 7.88 -16.57
CA PHE A 200 -10.44 7.24 -15.27
C PHE A 200 -10.86 5.78 -15.32
N GLY A 201 -10.38 5.01 -14.35
CA GLY A 201 -10.64 3.58 -14.24
C GLY A 201 -9.84 2.75 -15.26
N PRO A 202 -10.14 1.46 -15.39
CA PRO A 202 -11.27 0.77 -14.80
C PRO A 202 -11.06 0.37 -13.33
N GLY A 203 -12.16 -0.06 -12.70
CA GLY A 203 -12.16 -0.96 -11.56
C GLY A 203 -12.23 -2.43 -12.00
N GLY A 204 -11.89 -3.32 -11.08
CA GLY A 204 -11.80 -4.76 -11.27
C GLY A 204 -12.30 -5.58 -10.10
N THR A 205 -12.12 -6.89 -10.18
CA THR A 205 -12.44 -7.83 -9.12
C THR A 205 -11.28 -8.78 -8.85
N TRP A 206 -11.15 -9.20 -7.59
CA TRP A 206 -10.27 -10.31 -7.23
C TRP A 206 -10.96 -11.64 -7.56
N ASN A 207 -10.21 -12.55 -8.17
CA ASN A 207 -10.62 -13.94 -8.27
C ASN A 207 -10.75 -14.60 -6.87
N SER A 208 -11.57 -15.64 -6.76
CA SER A 208 -11.89 -16.34 -5.50
C SER A 208 -11.05 -17.59 -5.26
N LEU A 209 -9.85 -17.69 -5.86
CA LEU A 209 -9.02 -18.89 -5.81
C LEU A 209 -8.11 -18.89 -4.56
N PRO A 210 -8.14 -19.94 -3.70
CA PRO A 210 -7.44 -19.95 -2.41
C PRO A 210 -5.91 -19.75 -2.46
N CYS A 211 -5.28 -20.00 -3.61
CA CYS A 211 -3.82 -19.94 -3.78
C CYS A 211 -3.39 -19.03 -4.95
N SER A 212 -4.30 -18.20 -5.48
CA SER A 212 -4.00 -17.26 -6.56
C SER A 212 -4.89 -16.05 -6.42
N SER A 213 -4.35 -14.97 -5.86
CA SER A 213 -4.98 -13.66 -5.85
C SER A 213 -4.57 -12.94 -7.14
N THR A 214 -5.50 -12.70 -8.05
CA THR A 214 -5.30 -11.96 -9.30
C THR A 214 -6.42 -10.94 -9.42
N TYR A 215 -6.08 -9.66 -9.50
CA TYR A 215 -7.05 -8.60 -9.78
C TYR A 215 -7.23 -8.48 -11.29
N THR A 216 -8.47 -8.58 -11.74
CA THR A 216 -8.83 -8.53 -13.16
C THR A 216 -9.80 -7.38 -13.39
N VAL A 217 -9.47 -6.48 -14.32
CA VAL A 217 -10.30 -5.31 -14.62
C VAL A 217 -11.52 -5.66 -15.44
N THR A 218 -12.60 -4.91 -15.24
CA THR A 218 -13.92 -5.18 -15.83
C THR A 218 -14.06 -4.81 -17.31
N THR A 219 -13.11 -4.04 -17.87
CA THR A 219 -13.14 -3.58 -19.27
C THR A 219 -11.73 -3.44 -19.83
N SER A 220 -11.61 -3.56 -21.16
CA SER A 220 -10.37 -3.32 -21.91
C SER A 220 -10.04 -1.84 -22.13
N GLN A 221 -10.96 -0.92 -21.81
CA GLN A 221 -10.71 0.53 -21.87
C GLN A 221 -9.90 1.00 -20.66
N ILE A 222 -8.61 0.66 -20.64
CA ILE A 222 -7.69 0.97 -19.57
C ILE A 222 -7.17 2.42 -19.70
N SER A 223 -7.50 3.27 -18.72
CA SER A 223 -6.90 4.59 -18.59
C SER A 223 -5.54 4.50 -17.89
N ASP A 224 -4.79 5.60 -17.88
CA ASP A 224 -3.53 5.70 -17.14
C ASP A 224 -3.74 6.03 -15.65
N ALA A 225 -4.99 6.02 -15.17
CA ALA A 225 -5.40 6.27 -13.78
C ALA A 225 -6.57 5.33 -13.41
N SER A 226 -6.25 4.07 -13.10
CA SER A 226 -7.22 3.06 -12.65
C SER A 226 -7.82 3.40 -11.28
N ASP A 227 -8.92 2.74 -10.91
CA ASP A 227 -9.55 2.98 -9.61
C ASP A 227 -8.58 2.66 -8.45
N ALA A 228 -7.78 1.58 -8.60
CA ALA A 228 -6.77 1.19 -7.62
C ALA A 228 -5.55 2.13 -7.58
N LEU A 229 -5.13 2.71 -8.72
CA LEU A 229 -4.12 3.77 -8.77
C LEU A 229 -4.61 5.03 -8.05
N LEU A 230 -5.81 5.51 -8.39
CA LEU A 230 -6.37 6.73 -7.81
C LEU A 230 -6.56 6.62 -6.29
N LEU A 231 -6.95 5.45 -5.77
CA LEU A 231 -6.98 5.19 -4.33
C LEU A 231 -5.57 5.20 -3.73
N GLY A 232 -4.60 4.52 -4.36
CA GLY A 232 -3.20 4.52 -3.92
C GLY A 232 -2.54 5.89 -3.95
N ASP A 233 -2.90 6.74 -4.92
CA ASP A 233 -2.46 8.14 -5.05
C ASP A 233 -2.97 9.00 -3.90
N VAL A 234 -4.26 8.89 -3.58
CA VAL A 234 -4.88 9.62 -2.47
C VAL A 234 -4.27 9.18 -1.15
N ASP A 235 -4.12 7.87 -0.93
CA ASP A 235 -3.49 7.31 0.27
C ASP A 235 -2.02 7.75 0.38
N GLY A 236 -1.26 7.65 -0.71
CA GLY A 236 0.13 8.10 -0.77
C GLY A 236 0.28 9.59 -0.52
N PHE A 237 -0.64 10.40 -1.03
CA PHE A 237 -0.67 11.84 -0.78
C PHE A 237 -0.95 12.14 0.70
N LEU A 238 -1.98 11.52 1.29
CA LEU A 238 -2.35 11.72 2.70
C LEU A 238 -1.23 11.24 3.64
N LEU A 239 -0.72 10.03 3.43
CA LEU A 239 0.42 9.51 4.18
C LEU A 239 1.66 10.39 4.01
N GLY A 240 1.99 10.82 2.79
CA GLY A 240 3.11 11.71 2.51
C GLY A 240 2.96 13.09 3.14
N TYR A 241 1.76 13.66 3.17
CA TYR A 241 1.49 14.92 3.87
C TYR A 241 1.71 14.78 5.40
N GLY A 242 1.34 13.63 5.97
CA GLY A 242 1.49 13.35 7.40
C GLY A 242 2.86 12.77 7.82
N VAL A 243 3.65 12.17 6.93
CA VAL A 243 4.76 11.28 7.34
C VAL A 243 5.84 11.97 8.17
N SER A 244 6.09 13.25 7.95
CA SER A 244 7.18 13.98 8.62
C SER A 244 6.98 14.07 10.14
N LYS A 245 5.74 14.02 10.67
CA LYS A 245 5.48 13.97 12.14
C LYS A 245 5.72 12.57 12.74
N TRP A 246 5.56 11.50 11.96
CA TRP A 246 5.75 10.12 12.43
C TRP A 246 7.18 9.61 12.24
N ALA A 247 7.84 9.98 11.13
CA ALA A 247 9.25 9.69 10.88
C ALA A 247 10.16 10.26 12.00
N LYS A 248 9.89 11.49 12.46
CA LYS A 248 10.58 12.12 13.61
C LYS A 248 10.36 11.37 14.94
N LYS A 249 9.29 10.59 15.07
CA LYS A 249 8.99 9.74 16.24
C LYS A 249 9.58 8.32 16.12
N GLY A 250 10.34 8.03 15.06
CA GLY A 250 10.92 6.69 14.83
C GLY A 250 9.89 5.62 14.46
N VAL A 251 8.71 6.02 13.96
CA VAL A 251 7.71 5.07 13.45
C VAL A 251 8.31 4.30 12.26
N ARG A 252 8.13 2.99 12.25
CA ARG A 252 8.57 2.09 11.16
C ARG A 252 7.54 2.07 10.03
N LEU A 253 7.95 1.69 8.82
CA LEU A 253 7.07 1.70 7.64
C LEU A 253 5.92 0.70 7.79
N GLY A 254 6.21 -0.55 8.16
CA GLY A 254 5.18 -1.56 8.41
C GLY A 254 4.19 -1.11 9.49
N GLN A 255 4.70 -0.48 10.55
CA GLN A 255 3.88 0.06 11.63
C GLN A 255 3.01 1.25 11.19
N LEU A 256 3.54 2.15 10.34
CA LEU A 256 2.79 3.26 9.76
C LEU A 256 1.59 2.74 8.94
N LEU A 257 1.85 1.79 8.04
CA LEU A 257 0.84 1.18 7.18
C LEU A 257 -0.25 0.46 8.00
N ARG A 258 0.11 -0.31 9.04
CA ARG A 258 -0.87 -0.95 9.93
C ARG A 258 -1.79 0.06 10.61
N MET A 259 -1.25 1.17 11.10
CA MET A 259 -2.07 2.17 11.80
C MET A 259 -3.03 2.87 10.83
N TYR A 260 -2.54 3.31 9.67
CA TYR A 260 -3.33 4.02 8.64
C TYR A 260 -4.53 3.20 8.18
N TYR A 261 -4.29 1.94 7.77
CA TYR A 261 -5.31 1.02 7.27
C TYR A 261 -6.06 0.24 8.37
N SER A 262 -6.02 0.71 9.63
CA SER A 262 -6.84 0.18 10.72
C SER A 262 -7.75 1.27 11.29
N ASN A 263 -7.20 2.13 12.16
CA ASN A 263 -7.95 3.05 13.02
C ASN A 263 -7.27 4.45 13.08
N GLY A 264 -6.53 4.83 12.04
CA GLY A 264 -5.78 6.08 12.00
C GLY A 264 -4.40 6.04 12.66
N VAL A 265 -3.56 7.02 12.30
CA VAL A 265 -2.12 6.96 12.56
C VAL A 265 -1.72 7.62 13.88
N CYS A 266 -1.26 6.81 14.85
CA CYS A 266 -0.96 7.27 16.22
C CYS A 266 -2.16 7.96 16.90
N TYR A 267 -3.36 7.38 16.76
CA TYR A 267 -4.65 7.93 17.25
C TYR A 267 -5.10 9.23 16.56
N ASP A 268 -4.47 9.59 15.44
CA ASP A 268 -4.95 10.64 14.55
C ASP A 268 -5.92 10.03 13.52
N GLU A 269 -7.20 9.96 13.90
CA GLU A 269 -8.30 9.41 13.09
C GLU A 269 -8.53 10.20 11.78
N THR A 270 -7.95 11.41 11.64
CA THR A 270 -7.99 12.16 10.37
C THR A 270 -7.16 11.50 9.24
N PHE A 271 -6.33 10.51 9.59
CA PHE A 271 -5.57 9.66 8.68
C PHE A 271 -6.00 8.18 8.80
N GLN A 272 -7.29 7.92 8.93
CA GLN A 272 -7.87 6.58 8.75
C GLN A 272 -8.38 6.43 7.30
N ALA A 273 -8.04 5.30 6.67
CA ALA A 273 -8.62 4.84 5.40
C ALA A 273 -9.92 4.05 5.62
#